data_AF-A0A7K2P360-F1
#
_entry.id   AF-A0A7K2P360-F1
#
_cell.length_a   1.000
_cell.length_b   1.000
_cell.length_c   1.000
_cell.angle_alpha   90.00
_cell.angle_beta   90.00
_cell.angle_gamma   90.00
#
_symmetry.space_group_name_H-M   'P 1'
#
loop_
_entity.id
_entity.type
_entity.pdbx_description
1 polymer ?
#
loop_
_entity_poly.entity_id
_entity_poly.type
_entity_poly.pdbx_seq_one_letter_code
_entity_poly.pdbx_strand_id
1 'polypeptide(L)'
;CAEHDGYGDSVHRRRVELTAASRELRVVDEVRGPRRSVRLAFHLGPAVAADLAGSRAALTWTRDGEERSAVLDLPGGLSWRAHRGETDPPLGWYSPGFGRKEPATTLVGTGVTDGVREFTTVLGFRG
;
A
#
# COMPACT_ATOMS: atom_id res chain seq x y z
N CYS A 1 8.56 13.18 8.63
CA CYS A 1 7.86 12.22 9.50
C CYS A 1 6.53 12.84 9.88
N ALA A 2 5.44 12.06 9.88
CA ALA A 2 4.12 12.51 10.33
C ALA A 2 3.49 11.42 11.20
N GLU A 3 2.70 11.81 12.20
CA GLU A 3 2.01 10.88 13.11
C GLU A 3 0.60 11.35 13.44
N HIS A 4 -0.26 10.42 13.84
CA HIS A 4 -1.62 10.67 14.30
C HIS A 4 -2.09 9.60 15.28
N ASP A 5 -3.07 9.95 16.10
CA ASP A 5 -3.63 9.15 17.20
C ASP A 5 -5.14 8.84 17.01
N GLY A 6 -5.64 8.99 15.78
CA GLY A 6 -7.05 8.76 15.42
C GLY A 6 -7.58 7.32 15.61
N TYR A 7 -6.84 6.44 16.29
CA TYR A 7 -7.17 5.03 16.54
C TYR A 7 -7.31 4.71 18.05
N GLY A 8 -7.83 5.67 18.82
CA GLY A 8 -7.96 5.55 20.28
C GLY A 8 -6.59 5.52 20.94
N ASP A 9 -6.32 4.53 21.77
CA ASP A 9 -5.02 4.38 22.47
C ASP A 9 -3.88 3.90 21.57
N SER A 10 -3.95 4.16 20.26
CA SER A 10 -2.93 3.76 19.30
C SER A 10 -2.44 4.96 18.50
N VAL A 11 -1.13 5.11 18.42
CA VAL A 11 -0.45 6.11 17.60
C VAL A 11 0.09 5.43 16.36
N HIS A 12 -0.17 6.02 15.19
CA HIS A 12 0.41 5.62 13.92
C HIS A 12 1.36 6.71 13.42
N ARG A 13 2.59 6.33 13.12
CA ARG A 13 3.64 7.22 12.62
C ARG A 13 4.20 6.68 11.31
N ARG A 14 4.19 7.53 10.28
CA ARG A 14 4.72 7.22 8.95
C ARG A 14 5.97 8.04 8.63
N ARG A 15 7.02 7.35 8.20
CA ARG A 15 8.21 7.93 7.57
C ARG A 15 8.26 7.51 6.10
N VAL A 16 8.63 8.45 5.24
CA VAL A 16 8.81 8.20 3.79
C VAL A 16 10.15 8.77 3.39
N GLU A 17 10.95 7.95 2.73
CA GLU A 17 12.29 8.28 2.27
C GLU A 17 12.40 7.96 0.79
N LEU A 18 12.89 8.91 -0.01
CA LEU A 18 13.16 8.74 -1.42
C LEU A 18 14.67 8.71 -1.63
N THR A 19 15.18 7.60 -2.15
CA THR A 19 16.60 7.45 -2.47
C THR A 19 16.78 7.41 -3.98
N ALA A 20 17.28 8.52 -4.54
CA ALA A 20 17.44 8.65 -6.00
C ALA A 20 18.44 7.62 -6.56
N ALA A 21 19.52 7.32 -5.84
CA ALA A 21 20.56 6.39 -6.27
C ALA A 21 20.03 4.96 -6.47
N SER A 22 19.16 4.48 -5.59
CA SER A 22 18.52 3.16 -5.71
C SER A 22 17.17 3.20 -6.44
N ARG A 23 16.65 4.40 -6.75
CA ARG A 23 15.28 4.60 -7.30
C ARG A 23 14.21 3.95 -6.43
N GLU A 24 14.36 4.11 -5.12
CA GLU A 24 13.47 3.50 -4.13
C GLU A 24 12.74 4.55 -3.32
N LEU A 25 11.45 4.31 -3.09
CA LEU A 25 10.66 4.96 -2.06
C LEU A 25 10.44 3.95 -0.93
N ARG A 26 10.98 4.25 0.25
CA ARG A 26 10.82 3.45 1.46
C ARG A 26 9.77 4.10 2.36
N VAL A 27 8.78 3.33 2.77
CA VAL A 27 7.76 3.72 3.76
C VAL A 27 7.96 2.88 5.01
N VAL A 28 8.06 3.53 6.16
CA VAL A 28 8.06 2.87 7.47
C VAL A 28 6.85 3.33 8.25
N ASP A 29 5.94 2.39 8.50
CA ASP A 29 4.74 2.57 9.31
C ASP A 29 4.98 1.97 10.70
N GLU A 30 5.04 2.82 11.71
CA GLU A 30 5.14 2.41 13.10
C GLU A 30 3.79 2.56 13.79
N VAL A 31 3.32 1.50 14.43
CA VAL A 31 2.10 1.49 15.24
C VAL A 31 2.49 1.22 16.69
N ARG A 32 2.06 2.10 17.59
CA ARG A 32 2.27 2.00 19.03
C ARG A 32 0.93 1.91 19.74
N GLY A 33 0.76 0.97 20.65
CA GLY A 33 -0.46 0.86 21.45
C GLY A 33 -0.74 -0.56 21.93
N PRO A 34 -1.94 -0.79 22.51
CA PRO A 34 -2.36 -2.12 22.92
C PRO A 34 -2.57 -3.04 21.70
N ARG A 35 -2.69 -4.34 21.97
CA ARG A 35 -2.94 -5.33 20.93
C ARG A 35 -4.21 -5.04 20.14
N ARG A 36 -4.11 -4.86 18.81
CA ARG A 36 -5.26 -4.65 17.91
C ARG A 36 -5.04 -5.28 16.53
N SER A 37 -6.13 -5.52 15.81
CA SER A 37 -6.07 -5.82 14.38
C SER A 37 -5.64 -4.59 13.60
N VAL A 38 -4.82 -4.79 12.57
CA VAL A 38 -4.32 -3.72 11.70
C VAL A 38 -4.62 -4.03 10.25
N ARG A 39 -4.84 -2.97 9.48
CA ARG A 39 -4.91 -3.03 8.01
C ARG A 39 -4.00 -1.96 7.44
N LEU A 40 -3.08 -2.36 6.56
CA LEU A 40 -2.26 -1.46 5.77
C LEU A 40 -2.74 -1.53 4.32
N ALA A 41 -3.07 -0.39 3.73
CA ALA A 41 -3.63 -0.33 2.38
C ALA A 41 -2.77 0.54 1.44
N PHE A 42 -2.59 0.06 0.21
CA PHE A 42 -2.00 0.81 -0.90
C PHE A 42 -2.98 0.82 -2.07
N HIS A 43 -3.49 2.00 -2.41
CA HIS A 43 -4.34 2.20 -3.58
C HIS A 43 -3.47 2.54 -4.79
N LEU A 44 -3.59 1.75 -5.84
CA LEU A 44 -2.85 1.96 -7.08
C LEU A 44 -3.69 2.75 -8.08
N GLY A 45 -3.02 3.47 -8.99
CA GLY A 45 -3.72 4.12 -10.10
C GLY A 45 -4.48 3.09 -10.95
N PRO A 46 -5.59 3.47 -11.62
CA PRO A 46 -6.45 2.53 -12.35
C PRO A 46 -5.72 1.79 -13.48
N ALA A 47 -4.71 2.44 -14.08
CA ALA A 47 -3.86 1.89 -15.13
C ALA A 47 -2.75 0.95 -14.64
N VAL A 48 -2.51 0.88 -13.33
CA VAL A 48 -1.46 0.02 -12.75
C VAL A 48 -2.02 -1.39 -12.57
N ALA A 49 -1.42 -2.36 -13.26
CA ALA A 49 -1.60 -3.77 -12.98
C ALA A 49 -0.70 -4.17 -11.80
N ALA A 50 -1.16 -5.11 -10.99
CA ALA A 50 -0.41 -5.63 -9.85
C ALA A 50 -0.58 -7.15 -9.77
N ASP A 51 0.51 -7.86 -9.95
CA ASP A 51 0.59 -9.30 -9.70
C ASP A 51 1.17 -9.51 -8.30
N LEU A 52 0.33 -9.97 -7.37
CA LEU A 52 0.67 -10.13 -5.97
C LEU A 52 0.99 -11.60 -5.66
N ALA A 53 2.22 -11.86 -5.24
CA ALA A 53 2.67 -13.16 -4.75
C ALA A 53 3.21 -13.02 -3.32
N GLY A 54 2.46 -13.56 -2.34
CA GLY A 54 2.81 -13.42 -0.93
C GLY A 54 2.82 -11.94 -0.51
N SER A 55 3.98 -11.43 -0.11
CA SER A 55 4.19 -10.02 0.27
C SER A 55 4.97 -9.23 -0.77
N ARG A 56 4.95 -9.64 -2.04
CA ARG A 56 5.63 -8.93 -3.13
C ARG A 56 4.65 -8.69 -4.27
N ALA A 57 4.48 -7.44 -4.70
CA ALA A 57 3.65 -7.09 -5.84
C ALA A 57 4.50 -6.58 -7.00
N ALA A 58 4.47 -7.26 -8.13
CA ALA A 58 5.04 -6.78 -9.38
C ALA A 58 4.04 -5.83 -10.04
N LEU A 59 4.47 -4.59 -10.31
CA LEU A 59 3.63 -3.52 -10.84
C LEU A 59 4.04 -3.22 -12.29
N THR A 60 3.06 -3.09 -13.18
CA THR A 60 3.27 -2.66 -14.56
C THR A 60 2.21 -1.66 -15.00
N TRP A 61 2.60 -0.73 -15.86
CA TRP A 61 1.69 0.23 -16.49
C TRP A 61 2.33 0.82 -17.75
N THR A 62 1.50 1.22 -18.71
CA THR A 62 1.96 1.98 -19.87
C THR A 62 1.81 3.47 -19.59
N ARG A 63 2.83 4.27 -19.93
CA ARG A 63 2.76 5.73 -19.88
C ARG A 63 3.42 6.30 -21.12
N ASP A 64 2.70 7.14 -21.86
CA ASP A 64 3.20 7.81 -23.07
C ASP A 64 3.76 6.83 -24.13
N GLY A 65 3.14 5.64 -24.22
CA GLY A 65 3.56 4.56 -25.14
C GLY A 65 4.68 3.66 -24.61
N GLU A 66 5.26 3.99 -23.46
CA GLU A 66 6.35 3.21 -22.84
C GLU A 66 5.82 2.32 -21.72
N GLU A 67 6.23 1.05 -21.73
CA GLU A 67 6.02 0.13 -20.61
C GLU A 67 6.90 0.54 -19.44
N ARG A 68 6.29 0.65 -18.26
CA ARG A 68 6.98 0.96 -17.01
C ARG A 68 6.67 -0.11 -15.98
N SER A 69 7.62 -0.33 -15.07
CA SER A 69 7.41 -1.29 -14.01
C SER A 69 8.04 -0.86 -12.69
N ALA A 70 7.53 -1.45 -11.61
CA ALA A 70 8.08 -1.31 -10.28
C ALA A 70 7.81 -2.59 -9.50
N VAL A 71 8.46 -2.73 -8.35
CA VAL A 71 8.10 -3.75 -7.38
C VAL A 71 7.80 -3.10 -6.06
N LEU A 72 6.71 -3.54 -5.44
CA LEU A 72 6.35 -3.19 -4.09
C LEU A 72 6.64 -4.40 -3.18
N ASP A 73 7.71 -4.31 -2.40
CA ASP A 73 8.01 -5.22 -1.32
C ASP A 73 7.21 -4.79 -0.09
N LEU A 74 6.26 -5.62 0.30
CA LEU A 74 5.31 -5.36 1.37
C LEU A 74 5.76 -6.06 2.66
N PRO A 75 5.32 -5.56 3.83
CA PRO A 75 5.61 -6.19 5.12
C PRO A 75 5.18 -7.66 5.16
N GLY A 76 6.15 -8.57 5.27
CA GLY A 76 5.91 -10.02 5.30
C GLY A 76 5.16 -10.51 6.55
N GLY A 77 5.09 -9.70 7.60
CA GLY A 77 4.30 -9.99 8.81
C GLY A 77 2.79 -9.77 8.66
N LEU A 78 2.32 -9.35 7.48
CA LEU A 78 0.91 -9.16 7.15
C LEU A 78 0.48 -10.15 6.06
N SER A 79 -0.78 -10.56 6.09
CA SER A 79 -1.41 -11.34 5.02
C SER A 79 -2.02 -10.40 3.99
N TRP A 80 -1.52 -10.48 2.75
CA TRP A 80 -1.85 -9.54 1.68
C TRP A 80 -2.87 -10.09 0.69
N ARG A 81 -3.78 -9.22 0.25
CA ARG A 81 -4.73 -9.49 -0.84
C ARG A 81 -4.81 -8.29 -1.77
N ALA A 82 -5.04 -8.57 -3.05
CA ALA A 82 -5.36 -7.56 -4.05
C ALA A 82 -6.86 -7.52 -4.29
N HIS A 83 -7.45 -6.34 -4.20
CA HIS A 83 -8.87 -6.08 -4.40
C HIS A 83 -9.07 -5.16 -5.60
N ARG A 84 -10.01 -5.48 -6.48
CA ARG A 84 -10.30 -4.67 -7.68
C ARG A 84 -11.77 -4.71 -8.04
N GLY A 85 -12.42 -3.55 -8.01
CA GLY A 85 -13.80 -3.39 -8.47
C GLY A 85 -14.84 -4.15 -7.65
N GLU A 86 -14.59 -4.44 -6.37
CA GLU A 86 -15.53 -5.17 -5.50
C GLU A 86 -16.70 -4.26 -5.13
N THR A 87 -17.94 -4.75 -5.18
CA THR A 87 -19.14 -3.92 -4.95
C THR A 87 -19.80 -4.13 -3.59
N ASP A 88 -19.54 -5.25 -2.92
CA ASP A 88 -20.19 -5.60 -1.66
C ASP A 88 -19.24 -6.43 -0.76
N PRO A 89 -18.49 -5.79 0.17
CA PRO A 89 -18.38 -4.34 0.37
C PRO A 89 -17.57 -3.64 -0.75
N PRO A 90 -17.76 -2.32 -0.98
CA PRO A 90 -16.98 -1.59 -1.96
C PRO A 90 -15.48 -1.52 -1.66
N LEU A 91 -14.63 -2.01 -2.56
CA LEU A 91 -13.16 -1.90 -2.45
C LEU A 91 -12.49 -1.99 -3.83
N GLY A 92 -11.35 -1.32 -3.99
CA GLY A 92 -10.63 -1.33 -5.27
C GLY A 92 -11.30 -0.48 -6.36
N TRP A 93 -11.62 0.77 -6.03
CA TRP A 93 -12.19 1.74 -6.98
C TRP A 93 -11.38 3.03 -6.97
N TYR A 94 -11.27 3.65 -8.14
CA TYR A 94 -10.78 5.01 -8.33
C TYR A 94 -11.92 5.88 -8.87
N SER A 95 -12.08 7.10 -8.36
CA SER A 95 -13.09 8.04 -8.84
C SER A 95 -12.38 9.28 -9.40
N PRO A 96 -12.36 9.47 -10.74
CA PRO A 96 -11.78 10.68 -11.33
C PRO A 96 -12.68 11.91 -11.20
N GLY A 97 -13.88 11.77 -10.61
CA GLY A 97 -14.83 12.85 -10.41
C GLY A 97 -16.22 12.37 -10.06
N PHE A 98 -17.09 13.33 -9.71
CA PHE A 98 -18.44 13.06 -9.23
C PHE A 98 -19.24 12.14 -10.18
N GLY A 99 -19.90 11.14 -9.61
CA GLY A 99 -20.71 10.16 -10.35
C GLY A 99 -19.92 9.16 -11.20
N ARG A 100 -18.58 9.20 -11.19
CA ARG A 100 -17.73 8.26 -11.95
C ARG A 100 -16.91 7.39 -11.02
N LYS A 101 -16.75 6.12 -11.38
CA LYS A 101 -15.81 5.20 -10.74
C LYS A 101 -15.28 4.21 -11.77
N GLU A 102 -14.03 3.81 -11.60
CA GLU A 102 -13.33 2.83 -12.42
C GLU A 102 -12.66 1.80 -11.50
N PRO A 103 -12.64 0.51 -11.87
CA PRO A 103 -11.91 -0.49 -11.09
C PRO A 103 -10.43 -0.15 -11.00
N ALA A 104 -9.88 -0.16 -9.79
CA ALA A 104 -8.46 0.04 -9.52
C ALA A 104 -7.98 -0.98 -8.49
N THR A 105 -6.70 -1.32 -8.50
CA THR A 105 -6.19 -2.29 -7.54
C THR A 105 -5.91 -1.62 -6.19
N THR A 106 -6.46 -2.17 -5.10
CA THR A 106 -6.03 -1.88 -3.73
C THR A 106 -5.35 -3.12 -3.15
N LEU A 107 -4.12 -2.96 -2.66
CA LEU A 107 -3.43 -4.00 -1.91
C LEU A 107 -3.73 -3.78 -0.42
N VAL A 108 -4.24 -4.81 0.26
CA VAL A 108 -4.58 -4.75 1.69
C VAL A 108 -3.84 -5.85 2.44
N GLY A 109 -2.98 -5.43 3.37
CA GLY A 109 -2.28 -6.27 4.31
C GLY A 109 -3.03 -6.30 5.63
N THR A 110 -3.32 -7.48 6.15
CA THR A 110 -4.05 -7.67 7.41
C THR A 110 -3.20 -8.43 8.43
N GLY A 111 -3.31 -8.04 9.70
CA GLY A 111 -2.55 -8.68 10.76
C GLY A 111 -2.91 -8.12 12.13
N VAL A 112 -1.98 -8.26 13.07
CA VAL A 112 -2.12 -7.75 14.45
C VAL A 112 -0.86 -6.99 14.85
N THR A 113 -1.04 -5.97 15.67
CA THR A 113 0.04 -5.27 16.38
C THR A 113 -0.08 -5.51 17.88
N ASP A 114 1.02 -5.34 18.61
CA ASP A 114 1.07 -5.32 20.07
C ASP A 114 2.31 -4.55 20.54
N GLY A 115 2.14 -3.61 21.47
CA GLY A 115 3.18 -2.68 21.88
C GLY A 115 3.62 -1.77 20.73
N VAL A 116 4.91 -1.78 20.41
CA VAL A 116 5.48 -1.05 19.25
C VAL A 116 5.78 -2.05 18.14
N ARG A 117 5.26 -1.78 16.95
CA ARG A 117 5.56 -2.55 15.73
C ARG A 117 5.85 -1.63 14.56
N GLU A 118 6.82 -2.03 13.75
CA GLU A 118 7.15 -1.35 12.50
C GLU A 118 6.86 -2.27 11.30
N PHE A 119 6.30 -1.68 10.25
CA PHE A 119 6.03 -2.30 8.97
C PHE A 119 6.79 -1.50 7.91
N THR A 120 7.67 -2.17 7.17
CA THR A 120 8.44 -1.53 6.11
C THR A 120 7.92 -1.97 4.75
N THR A 121 7.59 -0.99 3.91
CA THR A 121 7.27 -1.17 2.49
C THR A 121 8.36 -0.51 1.65
N VAL A 122 8.81 -1.15 0.58
CA VAL A 122 9.75 -0.57 -0.37
C VAL A 122 9.15 -0.63 -1.77
N LEU A 123 9.03 0.53 -2.42
CA LEU A 123 8.69 0.65 -3.82
C LEU A 123 9.97 0.91 -4.62
N GLY A 124 10.44 -0.09 -5.35
CA GLY A 124 11.58 0.03 -6.26
C GLY A 124 11.12 0.22 -7.70
N PHE A 125 11.45 1.36 -8.29
CA PHE A 125 11.15 1.61 -9.70
C PHE A 125 12.17 0.91 -10.59
N ARG A 126 11.68 0.19 -11.60
CA ARG A 126 12.52 -0.38 -12.65
C ARG A 126 12.60 0.62 -13.80
N GLY A 127 13.78 0.66 -14.42
CA GLY A 127 14.09 1.59 -15.52
C GLY A 127 13.11 1.49 -16.66
#